data_AF-A0A821TA51-F1
#
_entry.id   AF-A0A821TA51-F1
#
_cell.length_a   1.000
_cell.length_b   1.000
_cell.length_c   1.000
_cell.angle_alpha   90.00
_cell.angle_beta   90.00
_cell.angle_gamma   90.00
#
_symmetry.space_group_name_H-M   'P 1'
#
loop_
_entity.id
_entity.type
_entity.pdbx_description
1 polymer ?
#
loop_
_entity_poly.entity_id
_entity_poly.type
_entity_poly.pdbx_seq_one_letter_code
_entity_poly.pdbx_strand_id
1 'polypeptide(L)'
;MPRSDKEQLVKRIVQHYRMVAKKKKNITVNHFLAENIPRQTIYRIIWKYDTCDTIGDKLRSGRPRKISTGQRTRLKRLVNPQTGISLRRITQKFHVHRRTIQRELIDMGIHYRKKKRAPRYTEKKI
;
A
#
# COMPACT_ATOMS: atom_id res chain seq x y z
N MET A 1 20.09 11.49 -3.87
CA MET A 1 19.97 10.52 -4.99
C MET A 1 18.49 10.18 -5.18
N PRO A 2 17.92 10.42 -6.38
CA PRO A 2 16.53 10.07 -6.68
C PRO A 2 16.35 8.54 -6.71
N ARG A 3 15.08 8.10 -6.65
CA ARG A 3 14.74 6.68 -6.51
C ARG A 3 15.26 5.82 -7.67
N SER A 4 15.10 6.32 -8.90
CA SER A 4 15.56 5.63 -10.12
C SER A 4 17.06 5.33 -10.06
N ASP A 5 17.87 6.34 -9.76
CA ASP A 5 19.33 6.21 -9.72
C ASP A 5 19.76 5.22 -8.64
N LYS A 6 19.08 5.23 -7.49
CA LYS A 6 19.35 4.25 -6.42
C LYS A 6 19.06 2.82 -6.88
N GLU A 7 17.96 2.59 -7.60
CA GLU A 7 17.62 1.26 -8.13
C GLU A 7 18.65 0.80 -9.16
N GLN A 8 19.11 1.69 -10.04
CA GLN A 8 20.19 1.41 -10.99
C GLN A 8 21.50 1.07 -10.29
N LEU A 9 21.86 1.82 -9.23
CA LEU A 9 23.05 1.57 -8.43
C LEU A 9 23.01 0.18 -7.78
N VAL A 10 21.87 -0.19 -7.17
CA VAL A 10 21.70 -1.51 -6.55
C VAL A 10 21.84 -2.61 -7.60
N LYS A 11 21.21 -2.47 -8.77
CA LYS A 11 21.34 -3.43 -9.88
C LYS A 11 22.80 -3.61 -10.29
N ARG A 12 23.53 -2.51 -10.49
CA ARG A 12 24.94 -2.52 -10.90
C ARG A 12 25.84 -3.19 -9.86
N ILE A 13 25.66 -2.87 -8.58
CA ILE A 13 26.42 -3.49 -7.48
C ILE A 13 26.17 -4.99 -7.39
N VAL A 14 24.89 -5.41 -7.43
CA VAL A 14 24.52 -6.83 -7.33
C VAL A 14 25.00 -7.60 -8.57
N GLN A 15 24.90 -7.01 -9.76
CA GLN A 15 25.40 -7.62 -10.99
C GLN A 15 26.91 -7.84 -10.91
N HIS A 16 27.68 -6.81 -10.53
CA HIS A 16 29.13 -6.95 -10.35
C HIS A 16 29.47 -8.01 -9.29
N TYR A 17 28.76 -8.04 -8.16
CA TYR A 17 28.92 -9.06 -7.12
C TYR A 17 28.63 -10.49 -7.58
N ARG A 18 27.68 -10.69 -8.49
CA ARG A 18 27.41 -11.99 -9.11
C ARG A 18 28.50 -12.42 -10.08
N MET A 19 29.08 -11.48 -10.82
CA MET A 19 30.13 -11.75 -11.81
C MET A 19 31.50 -12.02 -11.17
N VAL A 20 31.76 -11.49 -9.97
CA VAL A 20 33.03 -11.73 -9.25
C VAL A 20 33.11 -13.19 -8.79
N ALA A 21 34.21 -13.85 -9.14
CA ALA A 21 34.50 -15.22 -8.73
C ALA A 21 34.40 -15.38 -7.19
N LYS A 22 33.68 -16.43 -6.76
CA LYS A 22 33.41 -16.75 -5.34
C LYS A 22 32.70 -15.64 -4.55
N LYS A 23 32.03 -14.68 -5.21
CA LYS A 23 31.26 -13.60 -4.55
C LYS A 23 32.09 -12.86 -3.47
N LYS A 24 33.36 -12.56 -3.78
CA LYS A 24 34.25 -11.87 -2.83
C LYS A 24 33.80 -10.41 -2.61
N LYS A 25 33.27 -10.12 -1.42
CA LYS A 25 32.77 -8.77 -1.03
C LYS A 25 33.83 -7.68 -1.18
N ASN A 26 35.08 -7.95 -0.77
CA ASN A 26 36.16 -6.95 -0.81
C ASN A 26 36.44 -6.42 -2.22
N ILE A 27 36.39 -7.28 -3.24
CA ILE A 27 36.62 -6.89 -4.64
C ILE A 27 35.53 -5.90 -5.09
N THR A 28 34.28 -6.25 -4.83
CA THR A 28 33.15 -5.39 -5.17
C THR A 28 33.17 -4.05 -4.42
N VAL A 29 33.57 -4.08 -3.16
CA VAL A 29 33.65 -2.87 -2.34
C VAL A 29 34.73 -1.95 -2.87
N ASN A 30 35.92 -2.47 -3.18
CA ASN A 30 37.02 -1.65 -3.71
C ASN A 30 36.66 -1.01 -5.06
N HIS A 31 35.99 -1.76 -5.95
CA HIS A 31 35.52 -1.24 -7.24
C HIS A 31 34.59 -0.03 -7.06
N PHE A 32 33.53 -0.17 -6.25
CA PHE A 32 32.54 0.91 -6.06
C PHE A 32 33.01 2.01 -5.09
N LEU A 33 34.01 1.74 -4.27
CA LEU A 33 34.67 2.77 -3.46
C LEU A 33 35.45 3.74 -4.35
N ALA A 34 36.09 3.25 -5.41
CA ALA A 34 36.75 4.10 -6.42
C ALA A 34 35.74 5.00 -7.17
N GLU A 35 34.48 4.56 -7.28
CA GLU A 35 33.37 5.36 -7.83
C GLU A 35 32.73 6.33 -6.81
N ASN A 36 33.36 6.55 -5.66
CA ASN A 36 32.87 7.42 -4.57
C ASN A 36 31.55 6.96 -3.91
N ILE A 37 31.24 5.65 -3.94
CA ILE A 37 30.06 5.12 -3.23
C ILE A 37 30.46 4.77 -1.80
N PRO A 38 29.72 5.23 -0.77
CA PRO A 38 30.06 4.93 0.62
C PRO A 38 30.10 3.43 0.90
N ARG A 39 31.18 2.97 1.55
CA ARG A 39 31.41 1.57 1.91
C ARG A 39 30.21 0.93 2.61
N GLN A 40 29.60 1.64 3.56
CA GLN A 40 28.42 1.17 4.30
C GLN A 40 27.23 0.86 3.38
N THR A 41 27.02 1.68 2.35
CA THR A 41 25.95 1.48 1.36
C THR A 41 26.17 0.18 0.58
N ILE A 42 27.41 -0.06 0.13
CA ILE A 42 27.77 -1.26 -0.63
C ILE A 42 27.52 -2.52 0.20
N TYR A 43 28.05 -2.55 1.44
CA TYR A 43 27.83 -3.69 2.35
C TYR A 43 26.35 -3.91 2.67
N ARG A 44 25.57 -2.83 2.87
CA ARG A 44 24.13 -2.96 3.13
C ARG A 44 23.39 -3.56 1.94
N ILE A 45 23.77 -3.20 0.72
CA ILE A 45 23.17 -3.75 -0.51
C ILE A 45 23.53 -5.23 -0.65
N ILE A 46 24.80 -5.59 -0.48
CA ILE A 46 25.25 -6.99 -0.55
C ILE A 46 24.56 -7.82 0.54
N TRP A 47 24.50 -7.34 1.78
CA TRP A 47 23.83 -8.04 2.87
C TRP A 47 22.33 -8.25 2.61
N LYS A 48 21.63 -7.21 2.11
CA LYS A 48 20.21 -7.33 1.70
C LYS A 48 20.05 -8.38 0.60
N TYR A 49 20.97 -8.42 -0.35
CA TYR A 49 20.96 -9.39 -1.45
C TYR A 49 21.23 -10.81 -0.95
N ASP A 50 22.26 -11.03 -0.13
CA ASP A 50 22.58 -12.34 0.46
C ASP A 50 21.42 -12.89 1.32
N THR A 51 20.68 -12.02 2.03
CA THR A 51 19.59 -12.42 2.94
C THR A 51 18.24 -12.63 2.27
N CYS A 52 17.90 -11.79 1.28
CA CYS A 52 16.56 -11.75 0.68
C CYS A 52 16.54 -12.20 -0.79
N ASP A 53 17.69 -12.47 -1.40
CA ASP A 53 17.93 -12.73 -2.85
C ASP A 53 17.15 -11.80 -3.80
N THR A 54 16.90 -10.56 -3.34
CA THR A 54 16.06 -9.59 -4.03
C THR A 54 16.75 -8.25 -4.16
N ILE A 55 16.72 -7.71 -5.38
CA ILE A 55 17.26 -6.40 -5.74
C ILE A 55 16.24 -5.30 -5.38
N GLY A 56 14.95 -5.59 -5.54
CA GLY A 56 13.85 -4.64 -5.32
C GLY A 56 13.72 -4.14 -3.89
N ASP A 57 13.20 -2.93 -3.72
CA ASP A 57 12.85 -2.42 -2.39
C ASP A 57 11.70 -3.24 -1.78
N LYS A 58 11.81 -3.54 -0.49
CA LYS A 58 10.71 -4.16 0.25
C LYS A 58 9.52 -3.20 0.25
N LEU A 59 8.32 -3.74 0.13
CA LEU A 59 7.09 -2.96 0.31
C LEU A 59 7.13 -2.31 1.69
N ARG A 60 7.06 -0.98 1.73
CA ARG A 60 7.00 -0.25 3.00
C ARG A 60 5.64 -0.48 3.62
N SER A 61 5.61 -0.78 4.92
CA SER A 61 4.38 -0.73 5.69
C SER A 61 3.88 0.71 5.73
N GLY A 62 2.72 0.96 5.12
CA GLY A 62 2.04 2.25 5.21
C GLY A 62 1.34 2.44 6.55
N ARG A 63 0.69 3.60 6.73
CA ARG A 63 -0.17 3.85 7.89
C ARG A 63 -1.30 2.81 7.91
N PRO A 64 -1.59 2.17 9.06
CA PRO A 64 -2.70 1.22 9.15
C PRO A 64 -4.03 1.89 8.80
N ARG A 65 -4.93 1.11 8.19
CA ARG A 65 -6.29 1.57 7.86
C ARG A 65 -7.08 1.81 9.15
N LYS A 66 -7.96 2.81 9.13
CA LYS A 66 -8.87 3.09 10.27
C LYS A 66 -9.95 2.02 10.46
N ILE A 67 -10.34 1.33 9.40
CA ILE A 67 -11.31 0.25 9.43
C ILE A 67 -10.56 -1.07 9.42
N SER A 68 -10.80 -1.91 10.44
CA SER A 68 -10.20 -3.25 10.50
C SER A 68 -10.84 -4.19 9.47
N THR A 69 -10.16 -5.30 9.18
CA THR A 69 -10.68 -6.34 8.28
C THR A 69 -12.05 -6.86 8.73
N GLY A 70 -12.22 -7.15 10.03
CA GLY A 70 -13.49 -7.57 10.60
C GLY A 70 -14.60 -6.50 10.49
N GLN A 71 -14.27 -5.23 10.72
CA GLN A 71 -15.20 -4.13 10.52
C GLN A 71 -15.59 -3.98 9.04
N ARG A 72 -14.66 -4.20 8.12
CA ARG A 72 -14.92 -4.17 6.67
C ARG A 72 -15.94 -5.23 6.26
N THR A 73 -15.81 -6.45 6.79
CA THR A 73 -16.79 -7.53 6.58
C THR A 73 -18.17 -7.17 7.15
N ARG A 74 -18.22 -6.58 8.35
CA ARG A 74 -19.47 -6.08 8.94
C ARG A 74 -20.10 -4.95 8.11
N LEU A 75 -19.29 -4.04 7.58
CA LEU A 75 -19.73 -2.94 6.71
C LEU A 75 -20.34 -3.48 5.42
N LYS A 76 -19.68 -4.44 4.77
CA LYS A 76 -20.21 -5.11 3.57
C LYS A 76 -21.58 -5.74 3.82
N ARG A 77 -21.75 -6.47 4.92
CA ARG A 77 -23.03 -7.06 5.32
C ARG A 77 -24.12 -6.01 5.55
N LEU A 78 -23.76 -4.87 6.16
CA LEU A 78 -24.72 -3.80 6.46
C LEU A 78 -25.17 -3.01 5.24
N VAL A 79 -24.34 -2.88 4.20
CA VAL A 79 -24.65 -2.08 2.99
C VAL A 79 -25.29 -2.93 1.89
N ASN A 80 -25.27 -4.26 2.01
CA ASN A 80 -25.95 -5.15 1.08
C ASN A 80 -27.46 -4.82 0.99
N PRO A 81 -28.11 -5.02 -0.17
CA PRO A 81 -29.23 -4.21 -0.65
C PRO A 81 -30.55 -4.26 0.16
N GLN A 82 -30.65 -5.06 1.22
CA GLN A 82 -31.89 -5.22 1.99
C GLN A 82 -32.15 -4.12 3.01
N THR A 83 -31.13 -3.44 3.53
CA THR A 83 -31.28 -2.60 4.75
C THR A 83 -31.51 -1.11 4.47
N GLY A 84 -31.11 -0.58 3.30
CA GLY A 84 -31.35 0.83 2.93
C GLY A 84 -30.84 1.87 3.94
N ILE A 85 -29.79 1.55 4.69
CA ILE A 85 -29.28 2.37 5.81
C ILE A 85 -28.55 3.61 5.29
N SER A 86 -28.77 4.76 5.93
CA SER A 86 -28.07 5.99 5.59
C SER A 86 -26.59 5.96 5.97
N LEU A 87 -25.70 6.54 5.15
CA LEU A 87 -24.28 6.69 5.49
C LEU A 87 -24.06 7.33 6.87
N ARG A 88 -24.91 8.28 7.29
CA ARG A 88 -24.84 8.90 8.62
C ARG A 88 -24.98 7.87 9.75
N ARG A 89 -25.91 6.92 9.63
CA ARG A 89 -26.10 5.85 10.62
C ARG A 89 -24.90 4.89 10.63
N ILE A 90 -24.34 4.61 9.46
CA ILE A 90 -23.13 3.78 9.34
C ILE A 90 -21.94 4.48 10.02
N THR A 91 -21.75 5.79 9.80
CA THR A 91 -20.64 6.53 10.42
C THR A 91 -20.71 6.54 11.94
N GLN A 92 -21.91 6.62 12.51
CA GLN A 92 -22.11 6.52 13.95
C GLN A 92 -21.76 5.12 14.46
N LYS A 93 -22.19 4.06 13.77
CA LYS A 93 -21.94 2.68 14.17
C LYS A 93 -20.44 2.30 14.14
N PHE A 94 -19.72 2.78 13.14
CA PHE A 94 -18.30 2.47 12.97
C PHE A 94 -17.37 3.50 13.62
N HIS A 95 -17.89 4.63 14.11
CA HIS A 95 -17.10 5.74 14.67
C HIS A 95 -16.03 6.26 13.69
N VAL A 96 -16.36 6.28 12.39
CA VAL A 96 -15.45 6.76 11.34
C VAL A 96 -16.16 7.80 10.48
N HIS A 97 -15.41 8.82 10.06
CA HIS A 97 -15.91 9.88 9.19
C HIS A 97 -16.48 9.33 7.87
N ARG A 98 -17.54 9.97 7.37
CA ARG A 98 -18.26 9.58 6.13
C ARG A 98 -17.35 9.31 4.94
N ARG A 99 -16.31 10.14 4.76
CA ARG A 99 -15.37 10.04 3.63
C ARG A 99 -14.56 8.74 3.67
N THR A 100 -14.21 8.26 4.86
CA THR A 100 -13.49 6.99 5.01
C THR A 100 -14.39 5.81 4.66
N ILE A 101 -15.65 5.83 5.13
CA ILE A 101 -16.62 4.78 4.79
C ILE A 101 -16.88 4.75 3.28
N GLN A 102 -17.05 5.91 2.64
CA GLN A 102 -17.26 5.98 1.21
C GLN A 102 -16.08 5.43 0.41
N ARG A 103 -14.84 5.78 0.79
CA ARG A 103 -13.63 5.21 0.17
C ARG A 103 -13.57 3.70 0.33
N GLU A 104 -13.86 3.19 1.52
CA GLU A 104 -13.86 1.74 1.77
C GLU A 104 -14.94 1.01 0.96
N LEU A 105 -16.12 1.61 0.76
CA LEU A 105 -17.16 1.06 -0.12
C LEU A 105 -16.73 1.03 -1.58
N ILE A 106 -16.08 2.09 -2.07
CA ILE A 106 -15.51 2.13 -3.43
C ILE A 106 -14.41 1.08 -3.57
N ASP A 107 -13.49 0.97 -2.61
CA ASP A 107 -12.44 -0.06 -2.57
C ASP A 107 -13.01 -1.49 -2.54
N MET A 108 -14.26 -1.67 -2.09
CA MET A 108 -14.98 -2.95 -2.10
C MET A 108 -15.83 -3.16 -3.37
N GLY A 109 -15.85 -2.20 -4.30
CA GLY A 109 -16.70 -2.22 -5.49
C GLY A 109 -18.18 -1.89 -5.24
N ILE A 110 -18.53 -1.41 -4.04
CA ILE A 110 -19.93 -1.16 -3.63
C ILE A 110 -20.27 0.30 -3.88
N HIS A 111 -21.23 0.52 -4.77
CA HIS A 111 -21.77 1.86 -5.04
C HIS A 111 -22.93 2.14 -4.09
N TYR A 112 -22.68 2.97 -3.08
CA TYR A 112 -23.73 3.38 -2.16
C TYR A 112 -24.76 4.27 -2.88
N ARG A 113 -26.01 3.79 -2.98
CA ARG A 113 -27.13 4.55 -3.54
C ARG A 113 -28.06 4.97 -2.40
N LYS A 114 -28.39 6.26 -2.34
CA LYS A 114 -29.41 6.76 -1.40
C LYS A 114 -30.76 6.16 -1.81
N LYS A 115 -31.48 5.57 -0.84
CA LYS A 115 -32.86 5.11 -1.05
C LYS A 115 -33.73 6.31 -1.47
N LYS A 116 -34.39 6.19 -2.63
CA LYS A 116 -35.43 7.17 -3.04
C LYS A 116 -36.66 6.99 -2.15
N ARG A 117 -37.29 8.09 -1.75
CA ARG A 117 -38.59 8.03 -1.07
C ARG A 117 -39.65 7.55 -2.07
N ALA A 118 -40.66 6.83 -1.58
CA ALA A 118 -41.77 6.42 -2.44
C ALA A 118 -42.55 7.68 -2.90
N PRO A 119 -42.93 7.77 -4.19
CA PRO A 119 -43.50 8.98 -4.79
C PRO A 119 -44.80 9.45 -4.12
N ARG A 120 -45.59 8.53 -3.55
CA ARG A 120 -46.85 8.83 -2.83
C ARG A 120 -46.72 9.78 -1.64
N TYR A 121 -45.52 9.99 -1.10
CA TYR A 121 -45.30 10.85 0.08
C TYR A 121 -44.69 12.23 -0.25
N THR A 122 -44.44 12.54 -1.53
CA THR A 122 -43.75 13.77 -1.94
C THR A 122 -44.65 14.82 -2.60
N GLU A 123 -45.86 14.46 -3.01
CA GLU A 123 -46.79 15.40 -3.63
C GLU A 123 -47.67 16.04 -2.55
N LYS A 124 -47.41 17.31 -2.23
CA LYS A 124 -48.45 18.19 -1.67
C LYS A 124 -49.54 18.27 -2.71
N LYS A 125 -50.65 17.56 -2.50
CA LYS A 125 -51.88 17.78 -3.27
C LYS A 125 -52.34 19.21 -3.01
N ILE A 126 -52.29 20.04 -4.05
CA ILE A 126 -53.05 21.28 -4.18
C ILE A 126 -54.35 20.91 -4.90
#